data_AF-A0A7S3GIZ1-F1
#
_entry.id   AF-A0A7S3GIZ1-F1
#
_cell.length_a   1.000
_cell.length_b   1.000
_cell.length_c   1.000
_cell.angle_alpha   90.00
_cell.angle_beta   90.00
_cell.angle_gamma   90.00
#
_symmetry.space_group_name_H-M   'P 1'
#
loop_
_entity.id
_entity.type
_entity.pdbx_description
1 polymer ?
#
loop_
_entity_poly.entity_id
_entity_poly.type
_entity_poly.pdbx_seq_one_letter_code
_entity_poly.pdbx_strand_id
1 'polypeptide(L)'
;MSFCRQKKTATYPSGPFTARTERTGGGLLPHVDRQHAVTSNSEIAATARTEWGTNSVQAQELLEMRMQELQQRLEFERTLRKKAEEEKEKEVTKIKQVFDDQMNKARDSEAKKSKVEEEKLRLSKLLEEAERFQKEVLTKLRQEVEGRLEAEGLVEKKQTQIVTLKKEAAQLKSKLANEKAVKNKLVKVCQELDESVKPLKEKNLQLLLRLQRDTNVMRALRKELNENKEKVNELSRLSSLMQDNAKRETVTRIEAQEDSCAYQLELDALRDRHEQLINKMERMQTALREKSNDIDTKNREVLHLRDQVMKLMLSLEREGGGDSQAEGDENARKLAEQVVQLHQMLREKEEQRAEAMHENLRKKEYLDALKDEISALLSRWIKSNKSLAKSSPRPGARPELADLKDEFEHRMAERIDKKMGRRGSFILLNDTFFANWALDR
;
A
#
# COMPACT_ATOMS: atom_id res chain seq x y z
N MET A 1 -8.59 -22.10 -32.95
CA MET A 1 -7.78 -23.33 -33.12
C MET A 1 -7.07 -23.57 -31.78
N SER A 2 -7.52 -24.55 -30.98
CA SER A 2 -6.86 -25.88 -30.82
C SER A 2 -5.43 -25.74 -30.27
N PHE A 3 -4.99 -26.23 -29.09
CA PHE A 3 -5.42 -27.21 -28.07
C PHE A 3 -4.60 -26.89 -26.79
N CYS A 4 -5.17 -26.81 -25.57
CA CYS A 4 -5.17 -27.85 -24.51
C CYS A 4 -3.78 -28.51 -24.22
N ARG A 5 -3.30 -28.76 -22.99
CA ARG A 5 -3.88 -28.71 -21.63
C ARG A 5 -2.80 -29.15 -20.62
N GLN A 6 -2.99 -28.75 -19.35
CA GLN A 6 -2.50 -29.40 -18.11
C GLN A 6 -0.99 -29.23 -17.78
N LYS A 7 -0.56 -28.99 -16.54
CA LYS A 7 -1.09 -29.54 -15.28
C LYS A 7 -0.55 -28.77 -14.05
N LYS A 8 -1.48 -28.40 -13.16
CA LYS A 8 -1.45 -28.52 -11.70
C LYS A 8 -0.28 -27.94 -10.90
N THR A 9 -0.63 -26.85 -10.21
CA THR A 9 -0.28 -26.49 -8.83
C THR A 9 0.01 -27.67 -7.88
N ALA A 10 1.11 -27.55 -7.12
CA ALA A 10 1.23 -28.07 -5.77
C ALA A 10 2.20 -27.17 -4.99
N THR A 11 1.63 -26.23 -4.25
CA THR A 11 2.24 -25.54 -3.12
C THR A 11 2.73 -26.54 -2.09
N TYR A 12 3.96 -26.36 -1.62
CA TYR A 12 4.49 -26.96 -0.39
C TYR A 12 5.33 -25.90 0.34
N PRO A 13 5.49 -26.02 1.67
CA PRO A 13 4.84 -25.11 2.59
C PRO A 13 5.83 -24.16 3.25
N SER A 14 5.26 -23.12 3.84
CA SER A 14 5.84 -22.36 4.94
C SER A 14 6.50 -23.28 5.96
N GLY A 15 7.83 -23.20 6.08
CA GLY A 15 8.48 -23.50 7.34
C GLY A 15 8.26 -22.31 8.28
N PRO A 16 7.56 -22.46 9.41
CA PRO A 16 7.58 -21.47 10.45
C PRO A 16 8.92 -21.52 11.17
N PHE A 17 9.26 -20.32 11.60
CA PHE A 17 10.20 -19.95 12.63
C PHE A 17 10.15 -20.87 13.86
N THR A 18 11.35 -21.14 14.39
CA THR A 18 11.72 -21.27 15.81
C THR A 18 11.18 -22.42 16.67
N ALA A 19 12.12 -23.17 17.23
CA ALA A 19 12.28 -23.24 18.69
C ALA A 19 13.75 -23.48 19.05
N ARG A 20 14.40 -22.43 19.60
CA ARG A 20 15.51 -22.62 20.53
C ARG A 20 14.90 -23.22 21.79
N THR A 21 15.49 -24.28 22.32
CA THR A 21 15.91 -24.39 23.73
C THR A 21 16.55 -25.74 23.97
N GLU A 22 17.85 -25.67 24.28
CA GLU A 22 18.56 -26.39 25.34
C GLU A 22 18.35 -27.90 25.62
N ARG A 23 19.51 -28.52 25.86
CA ARG A 23 19.81 -29.58 26.84
C ARG A 23 19.49 -31.05 26.49
N THR A 24 20.61 -31.75 26.28
CA THR A 24 20.99 -33.05 26.88
C THR A 24 20.05 -34.25 26.73
N GLY A 25 20.55 -35.25 26.00
CA GLY A 25 20.69 -36.59 26.55
C GLY A 25 19.65 -37.64 26.13
N GLY A 26 20.14 -38.62 25.38
CA GLY A 26 19.72 -40.02 25.52
C GLY A 26 18.54 -40.48 24.67
N GLY A 27 18.78 -41.57 23.92
CA GLY A 27 17.74 -42.58 23.72
C GLY A 27 17.45 -42.97 22.27
N LEU A 28 17.99 -44.13 21.91
CA LEU A 28 17.32 -45.23 21.20
C LEU A 28 16.81 -45.04 19.76
N LEU A 29 17.43 -45.84 18.88
CA LEU A 29 16.82 -46.54 17.74
C LEU A 29 15.37 -46.98 18.06
N PRO A 30 14.41 -46.86 17.13
CA PRO A 30 14.17 -48.02 16.25
C PRO A 30 13.47 -47.75 14.88
N HIS A 31 13.40 -48.83 14.11
CA HIS A 31 12.50 -49.16 13.00
C HIS A 31 12.66 -48.47 11.63
N VAL A 32 13.47 -49.16 10.83
CA VAL A 32 13.27 -49.39 9.40
C VAL A 32 11.83 -49.85 9.12
N ASP A 33 11.21 -49.25 8.11
CA ASP A 33 10.32 -49.89 7.13
C ASP A 33 10.18 -48.94 5.91
N ARG A 34 10.10 -49.35 4.65
CA ARG A 34 10.65 -50.43 3.82
C ARG A 34 10.10 -50.11 2.42
N GLN A 35 10.92 -50.31 1.37
CA GLN A 35 10.52 -50.44 -0.05
C GLN A 35 10.27 -49.13 -0.84
N HIS A 36 10.81 -48.90 -2.03
CA HIS A 36 11.82 -49.58 -2.85
C HIS A 36 12.15 -48.62 -4.02
N ALA A 37 13.34 -48.81 -4.61
CA ALA A 37 13.91 -48.16 -5.80
C ALA A 37 14.82 -46.95 -5.45
N VAL A 38 16.14 -46.94 -5.70
CA VAL A 38 16.91 -47.62 -6.74
C VAL A 38 18.31 -47.95 -6.24
N THR A 39 18.69 -49.18 -6.55
CA THR A 39 19.98 -49.87 -6.50
C THR A 39 21.18 -49.09 -7.04
N SER A 40 22.30 -49.07 -6.30
CA SER A 40 23.70 -49.18 -6.80
C SER A 40 24.81 -48.75 -5.82
N ASN A 41 24.54 -48.44 -4.55
CA ASN A 41 25.63 -48.11 -3.60
C ASN A 41 26.22 -49.31 -2.83
N SER A 42 25.73 -50.54 -3.04
CA SER A 42 26.36 -51.77 -2.51
C SER A 42 27.19 -52.55 -3.54
N GLU A 43 27.04 -52.27 -4.84
CA GLU A 43 27.87 -52.92 -5.88
C GLU A 43 29.22 -52.23 -6.03
N ILE A 44 29.32 -50.93 -5.76
CA ILE A 44 30.60 -50.18 -5.79
C ILE A 44 31.48 -50.50 -4.58
N ALA A 45 30.89 -50.81 -3.41
CA ALA A 45 31.65 -51.21 -2.23
C ALA A 45 32.08 -52.70 -2.25
N ALA A 46 31.37 -53.53 -3.01
CA ALA A 46 31.76 -54.93 -3.25
C ALA A 46 32.80 -55.05 -4.37
N THR A 47 32.70 -54.26 -5.46
CA THR A 47 33.71 -54.24 -6.54
C THR A 47 35.02 -53.57 -6.13
N ALA A 48 35.00 -52.53 -5.27
CA ALA A 48 36.25 -51.95 -4.76
C ALA A 48 37.01 -52.84 -3.76
N ARG A 49 36.35 -53.83 -3.13
CA ARG A 49 37.01 -54.83 -2.27
C ARG A 49 37.44 -56.09 -3.03
N THR A 50 36.78 -56.46 -4.12
CA THR A 50 37.22 -57.58 -4.98
C THR A 50 38.32 -57.17 -5.97
N GLU A 51 38.36 -55.93 -6.45
CA GLU A 51 39.43 -55.44 -7.34
C GLU A 51 40.77 -55.19 -6.62
N TRP A 52 40.76 -54.98 -5.31
CA TRP A 52 42.00 -54.93 -4.50
C TRP A 52 42.50 -56.32 -4.09
N GLY A 53 41.61 -57.30 -3.95
CA GLY A 53 41.97 -58.69 -3.65
C GLY A 53 42.47 -59.47 -4.86
N THR A 54 41.92 -59.25 -6.05
CA THR A 54 42.38 -59.95 -7.27
C THR A 54 43.68 -59.35 -7.84
N ASN A 55 43.92 -58.05 -7.66
CA ASN A 55 45.20 -57.42 -8.03
C ASN A 55 46.33 -57.75 -7.04
N SER A 56 46.05 -57.99 -5.75
CA SER A 56 47.08 -58.47 -4.82
C SER A 56 47.44 -59.94 -5.06
N VAL A 57 46.47 -60.78 -5.46
CA VAL A 57 46.72 -62.17 -5.85
C VAL A 57 47.46 -62.24 -7.19
N GLN A 58 47.09 -61.44 -8.20
CA GLN A 58 47.83 -61.38 -9.47
C GLN A 58 49.24 -60.76 -9.33
N ALA A 59 49.43 -59.79 -8.43
CA ALA A 59 50.76 -59.26 -8.12
C ALA A 59 51.63 -60.27 -7.34
N GLN A 60 51.01 -61.13 -6.52
CA GLN A 60 51.71 -62.17 -5.75
C GLN A 60 52.03 -63.40 -6.61
N GLU A 61 51.14 -63.81 -7.52
CA GLU A 61 51.42 -64.84 -8.54
C GLU A 61 52.48 -64.37 -9.56
N LEU A 62 52.46 -63.10 -9.97
CA LEU A 62 53.50 -62.53 -10.85
C LEU A 62 54.84 -62.44 -10.11
N LEU A 63 54.84 -62.12 -8.81
CA LEU A 63 56.05 -62.12 -7.99
C LEU A 63 56.59 -63.53 -7.77
N GLU A 64 55.71 -64.52 -7.60
CA GLU A 64 56.06 -65.93 -7.41
C GLU A 64 56.59 -66.56 -8.72
N MET A 65 56.00 -66.24 -9.87
CA MET A 65 56.57 -66.58 -11.19
C MET A 65 57.91 -65.89 -11.43
N ARG A 66 58.07 -64.62 -11.01
CA ARG A 66 59.34 -63.90 -11.12
C ARG A 66 60.40 -64.44 -10.16
N MET A 67 60.04 -64.87 -8.96
CA MET A 67 60.96 -65.54 -8.03
C MET A 67 61.34 -66.94 -8.51
N GLN A 68 60.42 -67.69 -9.13
CA GLN A 68 60.73 -68.98 -9.76
C GLN A 68 61.63 -68.80 -11.01
N GLU A 69 61.44 -67.77 -11.83
CA GLU A 69 62.38 -67.39 -12.89
C GLU A 69 63.77 -67.00 -12.34
N LEU A 70 63.82 -66.32 -11.19
CA LEU A 70 65.06 -65.94 -10.53
C LEU A 70 65.77 -67.14 -9.88
N GLN A 71 65.01 -68.10 -9.32
CA GLN A 71 65.52 -69.38 -8.83
C GLN A 71 66.02 -70.27 -9.96
N GLN A 72 65.31 -70.35 -11.09
CA GLN A 72 65.78 -71.07 -12.28
C GLN A 72 67.03 -70.43 -12.89
N ARG A 73 67.15 -69.09 -12.87
CA ARG A 73 68.37 -68.39 -13.30
C ARG A 73 69.54 -68.61 -12.35
N LEU A 74 69.32 -68.63 -11.03
CA LEU A 74 70.34 -68.96 -10.03
C LEU A 74 70.76 -70.44 -10.09
N GLU A 75 69.85 -71.37 -10.40
CA GLU A 75 70.14 -72.78 -10.64
C GLU A 75 70.86 -73.00 -11.98
N PHE A 76 70.54 -72.23 -13.01
CA PHE A 76 71.30 -72.18 -14.26
C PHE A 76 72.72 -71.62 -14.04
N GLU A 77 72.86 -70.59 -13.20
CA GLU A 77 74.17 -70.03 -12.85
C GLU A 77 74.99 -71.02 -11.98
N ARG A 78 74.34 -71.80 -11.11
CA ARG A 78 74.99 -72.90 -10.35
C ARG A 78 75.40 -74.07 -11.26
N THR A 79 74.62 -74.40 -12.29
CA THR A 79 74.98 -75.45 -13.26
C THR A 79 76.06 -74.98 -14.25
N LEU A 80 76.12 -73.69 -14.58
CA LEU A 80 77.25 -73.10 -15.32
C LEU A 80 78.54 -73.08 -14.49
N ARG A 81 78.46 -72.78 -13.19
CA ARG A 81 79.63 -72.87 -12.29
C ARG A 81 80.11 -74.32 -12.10
N LYS A 82 79.19 -75.28 -11.98
CA LYS A 82 79.54 -76.72 -11.90
C LYS A 82 80.16 -77.24 -13.21
N LYS A 83 79.71 -76.78 -14.38
CA LYS A 83 80.34 -77.12 -15.67
C LYS A 83 81.73 -76.48 -15.86
N ALA A 84 81.94 -75.27 -15.34
CA ALA A 84 83.24 -74.61 -15.35
C ALA A 84 84.25 -75.28 -14.38
N GLU A 85 83.78 -75.84 -13.26
CA GLU A 85 84.61 -76.63 -12.33
C GLU A 85 84.96 -78.03 -12.90
N GLU A 86 84.02 -78.68 -13.61
CA GLU A 86 84.23 -79.95 -14.31
C GLU A 86 85.19 -79.84 -15.52
N GLU A 87 85.27 -78.67 -16.18
CA GLU A 87 86.28 -78.41 -17.23
C GLU A 87 87.68 -78.16 -16.64
N LYS A 88 87.77 -77.56 -15.44
CA LYS A 88 89.03 -77.34 -14.73
C LYS A 88 89.65 -78.64 -14.18
N GLU A 89 88.84 -79.63 -13.80
CA GLU A 89 89.31 -80.96 -13.35
C GLU A 89 89.78 -81.87 -14.52
N LYS A 90 89.28 -81.66 -15.74
CA LYS A 90 89.73 -82.39 -16.95
C LYS A 90 91.08 -81.89 -17.49
N GLU A 91 91.48 -80.67 -17.18
CA GLU A 91 92.79 -80.12 -17.57
C GLU A 91 93.91 -80.51 -16.59
N VAL A 92 93.60 -80.70 -15.30
CA VAL A 92 94.57 -81.16 -14.27
C VAL A 92 94.94 -82.64 -14.44
N THR A 93 94.06 -83.46 -15.03
CA THR A 93 94.33 -84.89 -15.30
C THR A 93 95.16 -85.16 -16.56
N LYS A 94 95.23 -84.22 -17.52
CA LYS A 94 96.14 -84.30 -18.69
C LYS A 94 97.60 -83.96 -18.37
N ILE A 95 97.87 -83.17 -17.33
CA ILE A 95 99.24 -82.79 -16.94
C ILE A 95 99.96 -83.92 -16.17
N LYS A 96 99.22 -84.78 -15.47
CA LYS A 96 99.77 -85.94 -14.74
C LYS A 96 100.20 -87.08 -15.68
N GLN A 97 99.53 -87.26 -16.82
CA GLN A 97 99.88 -88.27 -17.84
C GLN A 97 101.11 -87.89 -18.68
N VAL A 98 101.50 -86.61 -18.73
CA VAL A 98 102.70 -86.15 -19.47
C VAL A 98 103.98 -86.31 -18.62
N PHE A 99 103.87 -86.39 -17.29
CA PHE A 99 105.00 -86.58 -16.39
C PHE A 99 105.42 -88.05 -16.23
N ASP A 100 104.47 -88.99 -16.23
CA ASP A 100 104.74 -90.42 -16.07
C ASP A 100 105.35 -91.05 -17.35
N ASP A 101 105.16 -90.45 -18.52
CA ASP A 101 105.73 -90.89 -19.80
C ASP A 101 107.18 -90.39 -20.07
N GLN A 102 107.69 -89.43 -19.29
CA GLN A 102 109.10 -89.00 -19.38
C GLN A 102 110.05 -89.81 -18.49
N MET A 103 109.53 -90.46 -17.44
CA MET A 103 110.35 -91.27 -16.51
C MET A 103 110.73 -92.65 -17.09
N ASN A 104 110.04 -93.13 -18.12
CA ASN A 104 110.25 -94.47 -18.70
C ASN A 104 111.20 -94.53 -19.92
N LYS A 105 111.88 -93.43 -20.29
CA LYS A 105 112.81 -93.39 -21.45
C LYS A 105 114.26 -93.05 -21.11
N ALA A 106 114.67 -93.18 -19.84
CA ALA A 106 116.05 -92.89 -19.40
C ALA A 106 116.68 -94.00 -18.55
N ARG A 107 116.43 -95.27 -18.89
CA ARG A 107 117.26 -96.43 -18.50
C ARG A 107 117.41 -97.32 -19.73
N ASP A 108 118.49 -97.08 -20.48
CA ASP A 108 119.30 -98.12 -21.13
C ASP A 108 120.39 -97.47 -21.99
N SER A 109 121.57 -98.10 -21.97
CA SER A 109 122.72 -97.92 -22.87
C SER A 109 123.73 -96.79 -22.56
N GLU A 110 124.44 -96.97 -21.46
CA GLU A 110 125.87 -96.64 -21.41
C GLU A 110 126.69 -97.51 -22.39
N ALA A 111 127.79 -96.91 -22.88
CA ALA A 111 128.94 -97.46 -23.62
C ALA A 111 128.81 -97.56 -25.16
N LYS A 112 129.68 -96.96 -25.99
CA LYS A 112 130.92 -96.16 -25.82
C LYS A 112 131.29 -95.52 -27.19
N LYS A 113 131.84 -94.30 -27.15
CA LYS A 113 132.86 -93.71 -28.06
C LYS A 113 132.56 -93.50 -29.57
N SER A 114 131.96 -92.37 -29.93
CA SER A 114 132.30 -91.57 -31.15
C SER A 114 131.74 -90.14 -31.07
N LYS A 115 131.57 -89.61 -29.85
CA LYS A 115 131.12 -88.25 -29.54
C LYS A 115 132.34 -87.40 -29.26
N VAL A 116 132.67 -86.44 -30.13
CA VAL A 116 133.16 -85.09 -29.77
C VAL A 116 132.94 -84.12 -30.93
N GLU A 117 132.91 -84.56 -32.20
CA GLU A 117 132.89 -83.61 -33.33
C GLU A 117 131.51 -83.30 -33.95
N GLU A 118 130.50 -84.17 -33.79
CA GLU A 118 129.12 -83.87 -34.27
C GLU A 118 128.26 -83.06 -33.28
N GLU A 119 128.59 -83.02 -31.98
CA GLU A 119 127.83 -82.28 -30.95
C GLU A 119 128.05 -80.76 -30.99
N LYS A 120 129.10 -80.26 -31.66
CA LYS A 120 129.34 -78.81 -31.81
C LYS A 120 128.44 -78.17 -32.88
N LEU A 121 128.07 -78.92 -33.92
CA LEU A 121 127.21 -78.42 -35.00
C LEU A 121 125.71 -78.44 -34.63
N ARG A 122 125.32 -79.30 -33.68
CA ARG A 122 123.95 -79.40 -33.16
C ARG A 122 123.59 -78.26 -32.18
N LEU A 123 124.56 -77.78 -31.40
CA LEU A 123 124.39 -76.66 -30.47
C LEU A 123 124.09 -75.32 -31.17
N SER A 124 124.62 -75.09 -32.37
CA SER A 124 124.40 -73.83 -33.11
C SER A 124 122.97 -73.73 -33.67
N LYS A 125 122.38 -74.84 -34.15
CA LYS A 125 120.98 -74.85 -34.62
C LYS A 125 119.96 -74.68 -33.49
N LEU A 126 120.25 -75.22 -32.31
CA LEU A 126 119.40 -75.04 -31.13
C LEU A 126 119.40 -73.59 -30.61
N LEU A 127 120.51 -72.85 -30.79
CA LEU A 127 120.56 -71.42 -30.43
C LEU A 127 119.74 -70.56 -31.40
N GLU A 128 119.80 -70.82 -32.71
CA GLU A 128 118.95 -70.11 -33.68
C GLU A 128 117.45 -70.41 -33.49
N GLU A 129 117.10 -71.65 -33.13
CA GLU A 129 115.73 -72.04 -32.82
C GLU A 129 115.23 -71.38 -31.51
N ALA A 130 116.10 -71.24 -30.50
CA ALA A 130 115.79 -70.51 -29.28
C ALA A 130 115.59 -69.01 -29.52
N GLU A 131 116.38 -68.39 -30.39
CA GLU A 131 116.23 -66.97 -30.75
C GLU A 131 114.94 -66.70 -31.55
N ARG A 132 114.55 -67.61 -32.45
CA ARG A 132 113.26 -67.53 -33.15
C ARG A 132 112.09 -67.70 -32.20
N PHE A 133 112.18 -68.65 -31.27
CA PHE A 133 111.17 -68.86 -30.24
C PHE A 133 111.03 -67.64 -29.32
N GLN A 134 112.14 -67.03 -28.91
CA GLN A 134 112.12 -65.80 -28.11
C GLN A 134 111.45 -64.64 -28.86
N LYS A 135 111.73 -64.47 -30.16
CA LYS A 135 111.06 -63.44 -30.97
C LYS A 135 109.57 -63.71 -31.11
N GLU A 136 109.15 -64.95 -31.34
CA GLU A 136 107.73 -65.31 -31.45
C GLU A 136 106.97 -65.10 -30.14
N VAL A 137 107.57 -65.49 -29.01
CA VAL A 137 107.01 -65.25 -27.66
C VAL A 137 106.92 -63.75 -27.37
N LEU A 138 107.94 -62.96 -27.72
CA LEU A 138 107.89 -61.51 -27.55
C LEU A 138 106.83 -60.85 -28.44
N THR A 139 106.58 -61.35 -29.66
CA THR A 139 105.50 -60.83 -30.51
C THR A 139 104.11 -61.18 -29.98
N LYS A 140 103.91 -62.39 -29.44
CA LYS A 140 102.63 -62.78 -28.81
C LYS A 140 102.38 -61.99 -27.53
N LEU A 141 103.40 -61.82 -26.69
CA LEU A 141 103.30 -60.98 -25.49
C LEU A 141 102.98 -59.51 -25.83
N ARG A 142 103.53 -58.97 -26.92
CA ARG A 142 103.18 -57.61 -27.37
C ARG A 142 101.72 -57.50 -27.80
N GLN A 143 101.23 -58.43 -28.60
CA GLN A 143 99.82 -58.44 -29.04
C GLN A 143 98.85 -58.60 -27.86
N GLU A 144 99.19 -59.42 -26.85
CA GLU A 144 98.40 -59.54 -25.63
C GLU A 144 98.42 -58.25 -24.78
N VAL A 145 99.56 -57.54 -24.72
CA VAL A 145 99.66 -56.24 -24.03
C VAL A 145 98.87 -55.16 -24.77
N GLU A 146 98.95 -55.11 -26.09
CA GLU A 146 98.16 -54.18 -26.92
C GLU A 146 96.65 -54.44 -26.78
N GLY A 147 96.21 -55.70 -26.81
CA GLY A 147 94.81 -56.06 -26.58
C GLY A 147 94.32 -55.73 -25.17
N ARG A 148 95.19 -55.83 -24.14
CA ARG A 148 94.87 -55.40 -22.77
C ARG A 148 94.75 -53.89 -22.65
N LEU A 149 95.66 -53.13 -23.27
CA LEU A 149 95.61 -51.67 -23.28
C LEU A 149 94.37 -51.13 -24.01
N GLU A 150 93.92 -51.79 -25.08
CA GLU A 150 92.67 -51.45 -25.77
C GLU A 150 91.43 -51.71 -24.90
N ALA A 151 91.40 -52.84 -24.18
CA ALA A 151 90.33 -53.15 -23.23
C ALA A 151 90.29 -52.17 -22.04
N GLU A 152 91.45 -51.79 -21.51
CA GLU A 152 91.56 -50.77 -20.45
C GLU A 152 91.06 -49.39 -20.92
N GLY A 153 91.39 -48.98 -22.15
CA GLY A 153 90.88 -47.74 -22.75
C GLY A 153 89.36 -47.73 -22.97
N LEU A 154 88.76 -48.89 -23.27
CA LEU A 154 87.29 -49.05 -23.34
C LEU A 154 86.64 -48.96 -21.96
N VAL A 155 87.27 -49.53 -20.93
CA VAL A 155 86.80 -49.43 -19.54
C VAL A 155 86.82 -47.97 -19.08
N GLU A 156 87.85 -47.20 -19.40
CA GLU A 156 87.94 -45.78 -19.04
C GLU A 156 86.87 -44.92 -19.75
N LYS A 157 86.60 -45.20 -21.04
CA LYS A 157 85.48 -44.57 -21.78
C LYS A 157 84.11 -44.92 -21.20
N LYS A 158 83.90 -46.17 -20.78
CA LYS A 158 82.65 -46.58 -20.11
C LYS A 158 82.52 -45.96 -18.73
N GLN A 159 83.63 -45.85 -17.98
CA GLN A 159 83.65 -45.24 -16.66
C GLN A 159 83.34 -43.74 -16.74
N THR A 160 83.90 -43.02 -17.72
CA THR A 160 83.58 -41.61 -17.94
C THR A 160 82.12 -41.39 -18.32
N GLN A 161 81.53 -42.23 -19.18
CA GLN A 161 80.09 -42.22 -19.49
C GLN A 161 79.21 -42.48 -18.25
N ILE A 162 79.62 -43.40 -17.37
CA ILE A 162 78.91 -43.67 -16.12
C ILE A 162 78.97 -42.44 -15.19
N VAL A 163 80.11 -41.77 -15.12
CA VAL A 163 80.26 -40.55 -14.30
C VAL A 163 79.41 -39.40 -14.85
N THR A 164 79.35 -39.20 -16.18
CA THR A 164 78.49 -38.18 -16.78
C THR A 164 77.01 -38.48 -16.55
N LEU A 165 76.57 -39.73 -16.77
CA LEU A 165 75.19 -40.15 -16.50
C LEU A 165 74.82 -40.02 -15.02
N LYS A 166 75.74 -40.31 -14.09
CA LYS A 166 75.52 -40.09 -12.65
C LYS A 166 75.34 -38.61 -12.32
N LYS A 167 76.12 -37.72 -12.95
CA LYS A 167 75.98 -36.26 -12.78
C LYS A 167 74.65 -35.76 -13.34
N GLU A 168 74.24 -36.23 -14.51
CA GLU A 168 72.94 -35.89 -15.12
C GLU A 168 71.77 -36.39 -14.28
N ALA A 169 71.83 -37.64 -13.78
CA ALA A 169 70.81 -38.20 -12.90
C ALA A 169 70.70 -37.40 -11.58
N ALA A 170 71.82 -36.97 -11.00
CA ALA A 170 71.83 -36.12 -9.81
C ALA A 170 71.21 -34.73 -10.09
N GLN A 171 71.52 -34.11 -11.23
CA GLN A 171 70.90 -32.85 -11.66
C GLN A 171 69.39 -33.00 -11.90
N LEU A 172 68.96 -34.08 -12.56
CA LEU A 172 67.54 -34.38 -12.77
C LEU A 172 66.81 -34.62 -11.45
N LYS A 173 67.42 -35.34 -10.50
CA LYS A 173 66.85 -35.54 -9.16
C LYS A 173 66.68 -34.22 -8.41
N SER A 174 67.65 -33.30 -8.53
CA SER A 174 67.55 -31.95 -7.96
C SER A 174 66.44 -31.12 -8.63
N LYS A 175 66.34 -31.13 -9.97
CA LYS A 175 65.26 -30.47 -10.70
C LYS A 175 63.88 -31.00 -10.29
N LEU A 176 63.74 -32.32 -10.18
CA LEU A 176 62.48 -32.96 -9.80
C LEU A 176 62.09 -32.67 -8.34
N ALA A 177 63.07 -32.55 -7.44
CA ALA A 177 62.83 -32.08 -6.08
C ALA A 177 62.35 -30.62 -6.06
N ASN A 178 62.96 -29.75 -6.89
CA ASN A 178 62.54 -28.36 -7.02
C ASN A 178 61.12 -28.24 -7.62
N GLU A 179 60.81 -28.99 -8.67
CA GLU A 179 59.46 -29.03 -9.26
C GLU A 179 58.42 -29.53 -8.27
N LYS A 180 58.74 -30.57 -7.48
CA LYS A 180 57.85 -31.05 -6.41
C LYS A 180 57.63 -29.98 -5.34
N ALA A 181 58.68 -29.24 -4.97
CA ALA A 181 58.56 -28.12 -4.04
C ALA A 181 57.70 -26.98 -4.61
N VAL A 182 57.87 -26.63 -5.88
CA VAL A 182 57.05 -25.63 -6.58
C VAL A 182 55.59 -26.07 -6.65
N LYS A 183 55.32 -27.33 -7.01
CA LYS A 183 53.97 -27.90 -7.01
C LYS A 183 53.32 -27.80 -5.63
N ASN A 184 54.05 -28.17 -4.57
CA ASN A 184 53.54 -28.07 -3.20
C ASN A 184 53.25 -26.62 -2.79
N LYS A 185 54.08 -25.65 -3.20
CA LYS A 185 53.81 -24.21 -2.99
C LYS A 185 52.55 -23.78 -3.74
N LEU A 186 52.39 -24.18 -5.00
CA LEU A 186 51.21 -23.87 -5.81
C LEU A 186 49.93 -24.43 -5.19
N VAL A 187 49.94 -25.67 -4.68
CA VAL A 187 48.78 -26.26 -4.00
C VAL A 187 48.41 -25.45 -2.75
N LYS A 188 49.39 -25.02 -1.95
CA LYS A 188 49.12 -24.16 -0.78
C LYS A 188 48.52 -22.82 -1.18
N VAL A 189 49.06 -22.17 -2.20
CA VAL A 189 48.51 -20.91 -2.72
C VAL A 189 47.07 -21.10 -3.20
N CYS A 190 46.77 -22.19 -3.91
CA CYS A 190 45.40 -22.49 -4.31
C CYS A 190 44.47 -22.71 -3.11
N GLN A 191 44.92 -23.39 -2.06
CA GLN A 191 44.16 -23.58 -0.83
C GLN A 191 43.89 -22.26 -0.10
N GLU A 192 44.91 -21.41 0.04
CA GLU A 192 44.79 -20.06 0.62
C GLU A 192 43.83 -19.19 -0.20
N LEU A 193 43.89 -19.29 -1.54
CA LEU A 193 42.98 -18.58 -2.43
C LEU A 193 41.53 -19.05 -2.26
N ASP A 194 41.29 -20.37 -2.21
CA ASP A 194 39.97 -20.94 -1.97
C ASP A 194 39.41 -20.53 -0.59
N GLU A 195 40.25 -20.52 0.44
CA GLU A 195 39.87 -20.05 1.78
C GLU A 195 39.54 -18.56 1.78
N SER A 196 40.25 -17.73 1.00
CA SER A 196 39.96 -16.30 0.86
C SER A 196 38.68 -16.00 0.07
N VAL A 197 38.32 -16.86 -0.90
CA VAL A 197 37.13 -16.67 -1.75
C VAL A 197 35.83 -17.08 -1.03
N LYS A 198 35.88 -18.05 -0.11
CA LYS A 198 34.71 -18.47 0.69
C LYS A 198 34.01 -17.30 1.42
N PRO A 199 34.67 -16.48 2.26
CA PRO A 199 34.03 -15.38 2.95
C PRO A 199 33.53 -14.30 1.98
N LEU A 200 34.20 -14.11 0.83
CA LEU A 200 33.73 -13.18 -0.21
C LEU A 200 32.42 -13.66 -0.85
N LYS A 201 32.29 -14.95 -1.14
CA LYS A 201 31.04 -15.55 -1.65
C LYS A 201 29.91 -15.42 -0.63
N GLU A 202 30.20 -15.69 0.64
CA GLU A 202 29.21 -15.55 1.73
C GLU A 202 28.77 -14.10 1.90
N LYS A 203 29.72 -13.15 1.90
CA LYS A 203 29.41 -11.71 1.96
C LYS A 203 28.59 -11.26 0.75
N ASN A 204 28.89 -11.74 -0.45
CA ASN A 204 28.11 -11.43 -1.64
C ASN A 204 26.67 -11.97 -1.53
N LEU A 205 26.50 -13.21 -1.06
CA LEU A 205 25.17 -13.78 -0.80
C LEU A 205 24.39 -12.95 0.24
N GLN A 206 25.03 -12.52 1.32
CA GLN A 206 24.41 -11.64 2.32
C GLN A 206 23.98 -10.29 1.73
N LEU A 207 24.82 -9.69 0.87
CA LEU A 207 24.49 -8.44 0.18
C LEU A 207 23.32 -8.61 -0.80
N LEU A 208 23.27 -9.72 -1.54
CA LEU A 208 22.16 -10.04 -2.44
C LEU A 208 20.84 -10.21 -1.67
N LEU A 209 20.85 -10.93 -0.54
CA LEU A 209 19.67 -11.10 0.31
C LEU A 209 19.22 -9.76 0.90
N ARG A 210 20.15 -8.89 1.30
CA ARG A 210 19.83 -7.53 1.76
C ARG A 210 19.20 -6.69 0.65
N LEU A 211 19.79 -6.68 -0.54
CA LEU A 211 19.26 -5.97 -1.71
C LEU A 211 17.85 -6.45 -2.07
N GLN A 212 17.59 -7.76 -1.99
CA GLN A 212 16.26 -8.32 -2.23
C GLN A 212 15.24 -7.83 -1.19
N ARG A 213 15.61 -7.78 0.09
CA ARG A 213 14.75 -7.23 1.16
C ARG A 213 14.46 -5.75 0.92
N ASP A 214 15.49 -4.95 0.65
CA ASP A 214 15.35 -3.52 0.39
C ASP A 214 14.47 -3.26 -0.84
N THR A 215 14.60 -4.08 -1.89
CA THR A 215 13.74 -4.02 -3.08
C THR A 215 12.27 -4.32 -2.76
N ASN A 216 12.00 -5.28 -1.87
CA ASN A 216 10.64 -5.59 -1.44
C ASN A 216 10.04 -4.46 -0.59
N VAL A 217 10.83 -3.86 0.31
CA VAL A 217 10.43 -2.67 1.09
C VAL A 217 10.10 -1.50 0.16
N MET A 218 10.96 -1.22 -0.83
CA MET A 218 10.71 -0.17 -1.82
C MET A 218 9.44 -0.42 -2.64
N ARG A 219 9.13 -1.68 -2.97
CA ARG A 219 7.87 -2.03 -3.63
C ARG A 219 6.65 -1.78 -2.73
N ALA A 220 6.73 -2.13 -1.44
CA ALA A 220 5.67 -1.85 -0.48
C ALA A 220 5.45 -0.33 -0.32
N LEU A 221 6.52 0.44 -0.11
CA LEU A 221 6.45 1.90 0.02
C LEU A 221 5.88 2.57 -1.23
N ARG A 222 6.22 2.10 -2.44
CA ARG A 222 5.61 2.61 -3.69
C ARG A 222 4.11 2.34 -3.76
N LYS A 223 3.66 1.17 -3.27
CA LYS A 223 2.24 0.84 -3.22
C LYS A 223 1.51 1.76 -2.24
N GLU A 224 2.04 1.94 -1.04
CA GLU A 224 1.49 2.86 -0.02
C GLU A 224 1.46 4.31 -0.52
N LEU A 225 2.50 4.76 -1.23
CA LEU A 225 2.55 6.09 -1.84
C LEU A 225 1.44 6.29 -2.88
N ASN A 226 1.18 5.28 -3.73
CA ASN A 226 0.11 5.35 -4.72
C ASN A 226 -1.27 5.38 -4.05
N GLU A 227 -1.50 4.54 -3.04
CA GLU A 227 -2.76 4.55 -2.26
C GLU A 227 -2.98 5.90 -1.57
N ASN A 228 -1.93 6.52 -1.02
CA ASN A 228 -2.02 7.84 -0.43
C ASN A 228 -2.27 8.94 -1.47
N LYS A 229 -1.69 8.84 -2.67
CA LYS A 229 -1.96 9.77 -3.77
C LYS A 229 -3.43 9.71 -4.21
N GLU A 230 -4.01 8.51 -4.28
CA GLU A 230 -5.44 8.34 -4.55
C GLU A 230 -6.31 8.95 -3.44
N LYS A 231 -5.97 8.72 -2.17
CA LYS A 231 -6.68 9.35 -1.03
C LYS A 231 -6.62 10.87 -1.06
N VAL A 232 -5.46 11.46 -1.38
CA VAL A 232 -5.32 12.93 -1.49
C VAL A 232 -6.16 13.49 -2.64
N ASN A 233 -6.20 12.80 -3.78
CA ASN A 233 -7.05 13.20 -4.90
C ASN A 233 -8.54 13.14 -4.53
N GLU A 234 -8.97 12.10 -3.81
CA GLU A 234 -10.36 11.98 -3.35
C GLU A 234 -10.72 13.05 -2.31
N LEU A 235 -9.82 13.34 -1.35
CA LEU A 235 -10.00 14.44 -0.40
C LEU A 235 -10.11 15.80 -1.11
N SER A 236 -9.32 16.02 -2.17
CA SER A 236 -9.40 17.24 -2.97
C SER A 236 -10.74 17.36 -3.71
N ARG A 237 -11.23 16.24 -4.27
CA ARG A 237 -12.54 16.16 -4.90
C ARG A 237 -13.67 16.45 -3.91
N LEU A 238 -13.64 15.83 -2.73
CA LEU A 238 -14.63 16.05 -1.67
C LEU A 238 -14.60 17.49 -1.15
N SER A 239 -13.41 18.09 -1.02
CA SER A 239 -13.26 19.50 -0.63
C SER A 239 -13.91 20.44 -1.65
N SER A 240 -13.73 20.21 -2.95
CA SER A 240 -14.40 20.99 -4.00
C SER A 240 -15.92 20.89 -3.90
N LEU A 241 -16.46 19.67 -3.71
CA LEU A 241 -17.90 19.47 -3.54
C LEU A 241 -18.44 20.18 -2.29
N MET A 242 -17.69 20.17 -1.19
CA MET A 242 -18.06 20.90 0.03
C MET A 242 -18.05 22.41 -0.18
N GLN A 243 -17.07 22.96 -0.90
CA GLN A 243 -17.04 24.38 -1.26
C GLN A 243 -18.23 24.77 -2.15
N ASP A 244 -18.58 23.93 -3.12
CA ASP A 244 -19.72 24.18 -4.00
C ASP A 244 -21.05 24.10 -3.24
N ASN A 245 -21.20 23.14 -2.33
CA ASN A 245 -22.37 23.05 -1.45
C ASN A 245 -22.48 24.25 -0.51
N ALA A 246 -21.37 24.70 0.09
CA ALA A 246 -21.36 25.89 0.92
C ALA A 246 -21.77 27.14 0.14
N LYS A 247 -21.28 27.31 -1.10
CA LYS A 247 -21.70 28.42 -1.99
C LYS A 247 -23.19 28.37 -2.29
N ARG A 248 -23.73 27.20 -2.64
CA ARG A 248 -25.17 27.02 -2.88
C ARG A 248 -25.99 27.37 -1.65
N GLU A 249 -25.58 26.88 -0.47
CA GLU A 249 -26.27 27.21 0.77
C GLU A 249 -26.23 28.71 1.08
N THR A 250 -25.10 29.40 0.84
CA THR A 250 -25.04 30.85 1.01
C THR A 250 -25.95 31.60 0.04
N VAL A 251 -26.02 31.17 -1.23
CA VAL A 251 -26.92 31.76 -2.24
C VAL A 251 -28.38 31.56 -1.81
N THR A 252 -28.78 30.34 -1.45
CA THR A 252 -30.15 30.06 -0.99
C THR A 252 -30.51 30.82 0.29
N ARG A 253 -29.55 31.05 1.20
CA ARG A 253 -29.77 31.88 2.40
C ARG A 253 -29.96 33.36 2.05
N ILE A 254 -29.21 33.89 1.08
CA ILE A 254 -29.34 35.28 0.61
C ILE A 254 -30.69 35.46 -0.10
N GLU A 255 -31.04 34.56 -1.02
CA GLU A 255 -32.34 34.59 -1.71
C GLU A 255 -33.51 34.59 -0.72
N ALA A 256 -33.45 33.75 0.32
CA ALA A 256 -34.47 33.74 1.37
C ALA A 256 -34.51 35.03 2.22
N GLN A 257 -33.38 35.71 2.41
CA GLN A 257 -33.32 37.00 3.10
C GLN A 257 -33.87 38.13 2.25
N GLU A 258 -33.57 38.14 0.95
CA GLU A 258 -34.11 39.12 0.00
C GLU A 258 -35.63 38.99 -0.12
N ASP A 259 -36.16 37.77 -0.25
CA ASP A 259 -37.59 37.50 -0.24
C ASP A 259 -38.25 38.00 1.05
N SER A 260 -37.66 37.67 2.22
CA SER A 260 -38.18 38.13 3.52
C SER A 260 -38.17 39.65 3.66
N CYS A 261 -37.16 40.33 3.11
CA CYS A 261 -37.05 41.79 3.12
C CYS A 261 -38.11 42.43 2.22
N ALA A 262 -38.30 41.89 1.01
CA ALA A 262 -39.34 42.34 0.09
C ALA A 262 -40.74 42.22 0.72
N TYR A 263 -41.04 41.09 1.37
CA TYR A 263 -42.31 40.91 2.07
C TYR A 263 -42.49 41.87 3.25
N GLN A 264 -41.42 42.18 4.00
CA GLN A 264 -41.50 43.13 5.12
C GLN A 264 -41.88 44.53 4.63
N LEU A 265 -41.29 44.99 3.52
CA LEU A 265 -41.65 46.27 2.89
C LEU A 265 -43.12 46.30 2.44
N GLU A 266 -43.64 45.20 1.90
CA GLU A 266 -45.07 45.09 1.54
C GLU A 266 -45.99 45.15 2.77
N LEU A 267 -45.60 44.51 3.87
CA LEU A 267 -46.36 44.54 5.13
C LEU A 267 -46.41 45.94 5.73
N ASP A 268 -45.28 46.65 5.73
CA ASP A 268 -45.22 48.02 6.25
C ASP A 268 -46.01 48.99 5.37
N ALA A 269 -45.95 48.86 4.04
CA ALA A 269 -46.81 49.63 3.14
C ALA A 269 -48.33 49.37 3.35
N LEU A 270 -48.71 48.12 3.66
CA LEU A 270 -50.10 47.77 4.01
C LEU A 270 -50.52 48.36 5.36
N ARG A 271 -49.62 48.43 6.34
CA ARG A 271 -49.87 49.06 7.64
C ARG A 271 -50.08 50.55 7.50
N ASP A 272 -49.20 51.23 6.77
CA ASP A 272 -49.32 52.67 6.51
C ASP A 272 -50.66 52.99 5.83
N ARG A 273 -51.06 52.18 4.84
CA ARG A 273 -52.35 52.32 4.16
C ARG A 273 -53.54 52.07 5.09
N HIS A 274 -53.44 51.09 6.00
CA HIS A 274 -54.46 50.80 6.99
C HIS A 274 -54.64 51.98 7.97
N GLU A 275 -53.53 52.53 8.48
CA GLU A 275 -53.54 53.69 9.37
C GLU A 275 -54.14 54.92 8.68
N GLN A 276 -53.79 55.18 7.42
CA GLN A 276 -54.40 56.27 6.63
C GLN A 276 -55.92 56.12 6.49
N LEU A 277 -56.43 54.90 6.33
CA LEU A 277 -57.87 54.65 6.21
C LEU A 277 -58.59 54.75 7.55
N ILE A 278 -57.99 54.29 8.65
CA ILE A 278 -58.52 54.49 10.00
C ILE A 278 -58.65 55.98 10.30
N ASN A 279 -57.59 56.75 10.06
CA ASN A 279 -57.60 58.21 10.27
C ASN A 279 -58.70 58.89 9.44
N LYS A 280 -58.93 58.46 8.19
CA LYS A 280 -60.04 58.96 7.36
C LYS A 280 -61.40 58.56 7.93
N MET A 281 -61.56 57.34 8.40
CA MET A 281 -62.78 56.85 9.03
C MET A 281 -63.11 57.64 10.30
N GLU A 282 -62.14 57.88 11.18
CA GLU A 282 -62.32 58.66 12.41
C GLU A 282 -62.77 60.10 12.12
N ARG A 283 -62.15 60.75 11.12
CA ARG A 283 -62.58 62.08 10.65
C ARG A 283 -64.03 62.06 10.15
N MET A 284 -64.39 61.03 9.37
CA MET A 284 -65.76 60.86 8.87
C MET A 284 -66.77 60.56 9.98
N GLN A 285 -66.40 59.76 11.00
CA GLN A 285 -67.25 59.50 12.16
C GLN A 285 -67.52 60.78 12.96
N THR A 286 -66.49 61.60 13.17
CA THR A 286 -66.64 62.89 13.85
C THR A 286 -67.57 63.82 13.06
N ALA A 287 -67.36 63.93 11.74
CA ALA A 287 -68.24 64.72 10.87
C ALA A 287 -69.70 64.23 10.85
N LEU A 288 -69.92 62.91 10.95
CA LEU A 288 -71.27 62.33 11.07
C LEU A 288 -71.93 62.66 12.40
N ARG A 289 -71.18 62.61 13.51
CA ARG A 289 -71.70 62.98 14.85
C ARG A 289 -72.12 64.46 14.89
N GLU A 290 -71.30 65.34 14.35
CA GLU A 290 -71.63 66.77 14.24
C GLU A 290 -72.92 67.00 13.43
N LYS A 291 -73.02 66.36 12.25
CA LYS A 291 -74.24 66.46 11.43
C LYS A 291 -75.47 65.81 12.05
N SER A 292 -75.30 64.77 12.87
CA SER A 292 -76.41 64.20 13.66
C SER A 292 -76.94 65.19 14.68
N ASN A 293 -76.05 65.88 15.39
CA ASN A 293 -76.43 66.93 16.34
C ASN A 293 -77.13 68.11 15.63
N ASP A 294 -76.67 68.47 14.42
CA ASP A 294 -77.34 69.47 13.57
C ASP A 294 -78.77 69.05 13.18
N ILE A 295 -79.00 67.76 12.88
CA ILE A 295 -80.34 67.24 12.59
C ILE A 295 -81.22 67.29 13.84
N ASP A 296 -80.68 66.93 15.00
CA ASP A 296 -81.43 66.93 16.26
C ASP A 296 -81.83 68.35 16.70
N THR A 297 -80.95 69.34 16.52
CA THR A 297 -81.28 70.75 16.76
C THR A 297 -82.38 71.23 15.83
N LYS A 298 -82.26 70.98 14.52
CA LYS A 298 -83.32 71.30 13.54
C LYS A 298 -84.63 70.57 13.83
N ASN A 299 -84.58 69.30 14.26
CA ASN A 299 -85.77 68.54 14.67
C ASN A 299 -86.49 69.22 15.85
N ARG A 300 -85.75 69.69 16.86
CA ARG A 300 -86.32 70.43 18.01
C ARG A 300 -86.96 71.73 17.56
N GLU A 301 -86.32 72.49 16.66
CA GLU A 301 -86.89 73.71 16.09
C GLU A 301 -88.20 73.43 15.34
N VAL A 302 -88.24 72.40 14.49
CA VAL A 302 -89.45 71.98 13.77
C VAL A 302 -90.56 71.57 14.73
N LEU A 303 -90.26 70.78 15.77
CA LEU A 303 -91.25 70.39 16.78
C LEU A 303 -91.80 71.59 17.56
N HIS A 304 -90.94 72.54 17.91
CA HIS A 304 -91.36 73.77 18.59
C HIS A 304 -92.25 74.65 17.70
N LEU A 305 -91.89 74.82 16.42
CA LEU A 305 -92.73 75.54 15.44
C LEU A 305 -94.07 74.83 15.23
N ARG A 306 -94.09 73.49 15.15
CA ARG A 306 -95.32 72.70 15.06
C ARG A 306 -96.23 72.91 16.28
N ASP A 307 -95.66 72.93 17.49
CA ASP A 307 -96.40 73.20 18.73
C ASP A 307 -96.96 74.64 18.77
N GLN A 308 -96.17 75.63 18.33
CA GLN A 308 -96.63 77.02 18.20
C GLN A 308 -97.80 77.16 17.21
N VAL A 309 -97.68 76.52 16.03
CA VAL A 309 -98.77 76.49 15.04
C VAL A 309 -100.01 75.83 15.63
N MET A 310 -99.88 74.70 16.32
CA MET A 310 -101.03 74.01 16.94
C MET A 310 -101.72 74.86 18.02
N LYS A 311 -100.93 75.55 18.86
CA LYS A 311 -101.46 76.48 19.88
C LYS A 311 -102.23 77.64 19.24
N LEU A 312 -101.70 78.23 18.17
CA LEU A 312 -102.38 79.32 17.46
C LEU A 312 -103.63 78.83 16.72
N MET A 313 -103.61 77.62 16.13
CA MET A 313 -104.78 77.00 15.51
C MET A 313 -105.91 76.79 16.52
N LEU A 314 -105.60 76.29 17.73
CA LEU A 314 -106.59 76.15 18.80
C LEU A 314 -107.13 77.51 19.29
N SER A 315 -106.30 78.55 19.34
CA SER A 315 -106.76 79.91 19.65
C SER A 315 -107.68 80.46 18.56
N LEU A 316 -107.34 80.21 17.29
CA LEU A 316 -108.16 80.60 16.14
C LEU A 316 -109.53 79.90 16.16
N GLU A 317 -109.58 78.60 16.48
CA GLU A 317 -110.83 77.84 16.63
C GLU A 317 -111.70 78.36 17.78
N ARG A 318 -111.08 78.83 18.87
CA ARG A 318 -111.81 79.43 20.01
C ARG A 318 -112.38 80.79 19.68
N GLU A 319 -111.65 81.64 18.98
CA GLU A 319 -112.12 82.99 18.62
C GLU A 319 -113.15 82.97 17.48
N GLY A 320 -113.06 82.01 16.56
CA GLY A 320 -114.05 81.83 15.48
C GLY A 320 -115.41 81.25 15.93
N GLY A 321 -115.55 80.81 17.18
CA GLY A 321 -116.77 80.22 17.74
C GLY A 321 -117.55 81.09 18.73
N GLY A 322 -117.15 82.35 18.96
CA GLY A 322 -117.82 83.26 19.90
C GLY A 322 -118.81 84.22 19.23
N ASP A 323 -119.97 84.43 19.84
CA ASP A 323 -121.11 85.26 19.34
C ASP A 323 -120.82 86.79 19.19
N SER A 324 -119.56 87.25 19.30
CA SER A 324 -119.18 88.67 19.16
C SER A 324 -118.62 88.96 17.76
N GLN A 325 -119.53 89.22 16.81
CA GLN A 325 -119.34 89.20 15.36
C GLN A 325 -118.46 90.30 14.73
N ALA A 326 -117.74 91.13 15.50
CA ALA A 326 -116.93 92.22 14.94
C ALA A 326 -115.51 92.30 15.51
N GLU A 327 -115.32 92.08 16.81
CA GLU A 327 -113.98 92.05 17.42
C GLU A 327 -113.27 90.69 17.21
N GLY A 328 -114.04 89.59 17.09
CA GLY A 328 -113.50 88.25 16.79
C GLY A 328 -112.91 88.15 15.38
N ASP A 329 -113.47 88.86 14.41
CA ASP A 329 -113.06 88.79 13.00
C ASP A 329 -111.68 89.43 12.76
N GLU A 330 -111.33 90.51 13.47
CA GLU A 330 -110.03 91.16 13.32
C GLU A 330 -108.90 90.36 14.00
N ASN A 331 -109.18 89.77 15.17
CA ASN A 331 -108.21 88.91 15.86
C ASN A 331 -108.00 87.59 15.12
N ALA A 332 -109.07 86.98 14.59
CA ALA A 332 -108.97 85.78 13.77
C ALA A 332 -108.11 86.01 12.51
N ARG A 333 -108.21 87.17 11.86
CA ARG A 333 -107.33 87.52 10.71
C ARG A 333 -105.86 87.63 11.12
N LYS A 334 -105.56 88.30 12.24
CA LYS A 334 -104.18 88.44 12.75
C LYS A 334 -103.59 87.08 13.14
N LEU A 335 -104.39 86.22 13.77
CA LEU A 335 -103.98 84.84 14.11
C LEU A 335 -103.75 83.99 12.85
N ALA A 336 -104.61 84.11 11.83
CA ALA A 336 -104.44 83.40 10.56
C ALA A 336 -103.16 83.85 9.81
N GLU A 337 -102.86 85.16 9.79
CA GLU A 337 -101.62 85.68 9.22
C GLU A 337 -100.39 85.15 9.96
N GLN A 338 -100.42 85.09 11.30
CA GLN A 338 -99.34 84.50 12.11
C GLN A 338 -99.18 82.99 11.87
N VAL A 339 -100.28 82.24 11.72
CA VAL A 339 -100.25 80.81 11.37
C VAL A 339 -99.61 80.60 9.99
N VAL A 340 -99.96 81.42 8.99
CA VAL A 340 -99.37 81.32 7.64
C VAL A 340 -97.86 81.62 7.67
N GLN A 341 -97.43 82.65 8.40
CA GLN A 341 -96.00 82.97 8.58
C GLN A 341 -95.24 81.82 9.27
N LEU A 342 -95.78 81.26 10.35
CA LEU A 342 -95.17 80.11 11.02
C LEU A 342 -95.16 78.86 10.13
N HIS A 343 -96.19 78.65 9.30
CA HIS A 343 -96.23 77.52 8.37
C HIS A 343 -95.23 77.66 7.20
N GLN A 344 -94.90 78.89 6.78
CA GLN A 344 -93.80 79.14 5.85
C GLN A 344 -92.44 78.81 6.49
N MET A 345 -92.16 79.32 7.70
CA MET A 345 -90.91 79.00 8.41
C MET A 345 -90.77 77.51 8.72
N LEU A 346 -91.87 76.82 9.03
CA LEU A 346 -91.90 75.38 9.26
C LEU A 346 -91.51 74.60 8.00
N ARG A 347 -91.99 75.01 6.82
CA ARG A 347 -91.60 74.38 5.54
C ARG A 347 -90.12 74.56 5.25
N GLU A 348 -89.59 75.77 5.38
CA GLU A 348 -88.16 76.04 5.16
C GLU A 348 -87.27 75.22 6.12
N LYS A 349 -87.68 75.08 7.39
CA LYS A 349 -86.95 74.26 8.37
C LYS A 349 -87.07 72.76 8.10
N GLU A 350 -88.21 72.28 7.60
CA GLU A 350 -88.39 70.89 7.18
C GLU A 350 -87.55 70.54 5.94
N GLU A 351 -87.42 71.46 4.98
CA GLU A 351 -86.52 71.31 3.83
C GLU A 351 -85.05 71.27 4.28
N GLN A 352 -84.60 72.21 5.11
CA GLN A 352 -83.23 72.22 5.67
C GLN A 352 -82.90 70.98 6.51
N ARG A 353 -83.90 70.36 7.13
CA ARG A 353 -83.78 69.11 7.90
C ARG A 353 -83.65 67.92 6.96
N ALA A 354 -84.46 67.86 5.90
CA ALA A 354 -84.37 66.81 4.89
C ALA A 354 -83.02 66.84 4.15
N GLU A 355 -82.54 68.02 3.78
CA GLU A 355 -81.21 68.19 3.16
C GLU A 355 -80.08 67.71 4.09
N ALA A 356 -80.11 68.09 5.37
CA ALA A 356 -79.12 67.63 6.35
C ALA A 356 -79.18 66.11 6.57
N MET A 357 -80.38 65.52 6.55
CA MET A 357 -80.59 64.08 6.64
C MET A 357 -80.02 63.35 5.41
N HIS A 358 -80.24 63.86 4.21
CA HIS A 358 -79.67 63.30 2.98
C HIS A 358 -78.13 63.39 2.94
N GLU A 359 -77.55 64.50 3.39
CA GLU A 359 -76.09 64.65 3.49
C GLU A 359 -75.50 63.64 4.50
N ASN A 360 -76.16 63.44 5.64
CA ASN A 360 -75.76 62.46 6.65
C ASN A 360 -75.81 61.02 6.09
N LEU A 361 -76.88 60.65 5.39
CA LEU A 361 -76.99 59.34 4.73
C LEU A 361 -75.86 59.08 3.74
N ARG A 362 -75.50 60.06 2.89
CA ARG A 362 -74.36 59.92 1.97
C ARG A 362 -73.03 59.73 2.70
N LYS A 363 -72.81 60.46 3.80
CA LYS A 363 -71.59 60.31 4.61
C LYS A 363 -71.54 58.95 5.34
N LYS A 364 -72.70 58.41 5.73
CA LYS A 364 -72.82 57.08 6.32
C LYS A 364 -72.50 55.97 5.31
N GLU A 365 -73.00 56.09 4.08
CA GLU A 365 -72.67 55.18 2.98
C GLU A 365 -71.16 55.20 2.69
N TYR A 366 -70.54 56.38 2.65
CA TYR A 366 -69.09 56.51 2.47
C TYR A 366 -68.31 55.88 3.63
N LEU A 367 -68.79 56.03 4.86
CA LEU A 367 -68.18 55.41 6.04
C LEU A 367 -68.27 53.88 5.99
N ASP A 368 -69.40 53.33 5.55
CA ASP A 368 -69.55 51.88 5.41
C ASP A 368 -68.64 51.34 4.29
N ALA A 369 -68.47 52.07 3.18
CA ALA A 369 -67.47 51.75 2.16
C ALA A 369 -66.03 51.75 2.71
N LEU A 370 -65.66 52.71 3.57
CA LEU A 370 -64.35 52.74 4.21
C LEU A 370 -64.14 51.53 5.15
N LYS A 371 -65.17 51.09 5.87
CA LYS A 371 -65.09 49.88 6.71
C LYS A 371 -64.89 48.62 5.87
N ASP A 372 -65.56 48.53 4.72
CA ASP A 372 -65.40 47.42 3.80
C ASP A 372 -63.98 47.38 3.21
N GLU A 373 -63.42 48.54 2.84
CA GLU A 373 -62.03 48.65 2.40
C GLU A 373 -61.02 48.23 3.49
N ILE A 374 -61.22 48.67 4.74
CA ILE A 374 -60.40 48.26 5.88
C ILE A 374 -60.49 46.74 6.10
N SER A 375 -61.70 46.18 6.05
CA SER A 375 -61.94 44.74 6.21
C SER A 375 -61.31 43.92 5.08
N ALA A 376 -61.36 44.43 3.85
CA ALA A 376 -60.71 43.84 2.69
C ALA A 376 -59.17 43.87 2.82
N LEU A 377 -58.60 44.97 3.33
CA LEU A 377 -57.16 45.07 3.59
C LEU A 377 -56.70 44.13 4.70
N LEU A 378 -57.42 44.04 5.81
CA LEU A 378 -57.14 43.08 6.88
C LEU A 378 -57.21 41.64 6.37
N SER A 379 -58.21 41.33 5.53
CA SER A 379 -58.33 40.02 4.89
C SER A 379 -57.17 39.70 3.95
N ARG A 380 -56.66 40.71 3.21
CA ARG A 380 -55.46 40.57 2.38
C ARG A 380 -54.22 40.37 3.24
N TRP A 381 -54.05 41.15 4.31
CA TRP A 381 -52.94 41.02 5.27
C TRP A 381 -52.90 39.64 5.93
N ILE A 382 -54.03 39.12 6.40
CA ILE A 382 -54.15 37.76 6.96
C ILE A 382 -53.79 36.70 5.91
N LYS A 383 -54.22 36.87 4.65
CA LYS A 383 -53.87 35.95 3.55
C LYS A 383 -52.37 35.99 3.24
N SER A 384 -51.76 37.17 3.17
CA SER A 384 -50.32 37.32 2.96
C SER A 384 -49.50 36.69 4.10
N ASN A 385 -49.91 36.88 5.37
CA ASN A 385 -49.24 36.25 6.52
C ASN A 385 -49.43 34.72 6.57
N LYS A 386 -50.59 34.18 6.17
CA LYS A 386 -50.78 32.73 6.02
C LYS A 386 -49.92 32.15 4.90
N SER A 387 -49.66 32.93 3.84
CA SER A 387 -48.72 32.56 2.78
C SER A 387 -47.29 32.51 3.33
N LEU A 388 -46.88 33.53 4.10
CA LEU A 388 -45.56 33.63 4.75
C LEU A 388 -45.26 32.43 5.67
N ALA A 389 -46.25 32.00 6.45
CA ALA A 389 -46.13 30.83 7.33
C ALA A 389 -45.99 29.50 6.55
N LYS A 390 -46.49 29.44 5.31
CA LYS A 390 -46.40 28.25 4.45
C LYS A 390 -45.13 28.23 3.59
N SER A 391 -44.66 29.39 3.13
CA SER A 391 -43.47 29.52 2.27
C SER A 391 -42.15 29.57 3.04
N SER A 392 -42.17 29.85 4.34
CA SER A 392 -40.98 29.73 5.21
C SER A 392 -40.49 28.26 5.28
N PRO A 393 -39.29 27.94 4.77
CA PRO A 393 -38.74 26.58 4.76
C PRO A 393 -38.06 26.20 6.09
N ARG A 394 -38.17 27.02 7.14
CA ARG A 394 -37.53 26.74 8.44
C ARG A 394 -38.31 25.69 9.24
N PRO A 395 -37.75 24.50 9.53
CA PRO A 395 -38.39 23.49 10.37
C PRO A 395 -38.50 23.91 11.85
N GLY A 396 -37.80 24.98 12.28
CA GLY A 396 -37.73 25.44 13.67
C GLY A 396 -38.57 26.66 14.04
N ALA A 397 -39.15 27.41 13.10
CA ALA A 397 -39.91 28.64 13.41
C ALA A 397 -41.44 28.43 13.50
N ARG A 398 -41.92 27.24 13.10
CA ARG A 398 -43.33 26.86 13.17
C ARG A 398 -43.85 26.62 14.60
N PRO A 399 -43.07 26.04 15.54
CA PRO A 399 -43.52 25.85 16.92
C PRO A 399 -43.69 27.20 17.65
N GLU A 400 -42.69 28.06 17.61
CA GLU A 400 -42.69 29.32 18.40
C GLU A 400 -43.82 30.29 18.00
N LEU A 401 -44.21 30.36 16.73
CA LEU A 401 -45.32 31.21 16.27
C LEU A 401 -46.71 30.60 16.54
N ALA A 402 -46.82 29.27 16.51
CA ALA A 402 -48.06 28.58 16.90
C ALA A 402 -48.26 28.67 18.42
N ASP A 403 -47.19 28.48 19.18
CA ASP A 403 -47.18 28.60 20.65
C ASP A 403 -47.51 30.04 21.09
N LEU A 404 -47.01 31.07 20.42
CA LEU A 404 -47.37 32.47 20.70
C LEU A 404 -48.83 32.79 20.37
N LYS A 405 -49.39 32.18 19.31
CA LYS A 405 -50.80 32.33 18.94
C LYS A 405 -51.70 31.64 19.97
N ASP A 406 -51.35 30.41 20.35
CA ASP A 406 -52.14 29.60 21.28
C ASP A 406 -52.00 30.13 22.73
N GLU A 407 -50.83 30.65 23.12
CA GLU A 407 -50.62 31.31 24.41
C GLU A 407 -51.36 32.65 24.51
N PHE A 408 -51.49 33.39 23.40
CA PHE A 408 -52.31 34.60 23.31
C PHE A 408 -53.82 34.26 23.39
N GLU A 409 -54.28 33.27 22.62
CA GLU A 409 -55.68 32.81 22.64
C GLU A 409 -56.07 32.25 24.02
N HIS A 410 -55.19 31.49 24.67
CA HIS A 410 -55.41 30.94 26.00
C HIS A 410 -55.41 32.02 27.09
N ARG A 411 -54.50 33.00 27.07
CA ARG A 411 -54.47 34.09 28.05
C ARG A 411 -55.60 35.09 27.87
N MET A 412 -56.07 35.29 26.64
CA MET A 412 -57.28 36.06 26.34
C MET A 412 -58.53 35.35 26.89
N ALA A 413 -58.68 34.04 26.66
CA ALA A 413 -59.79 33.26 27.19
C ALA A 413 -59.82 33.27 28.72
N GLU A 414 -58.67 33.08 29.38
CA GLU A 414 -58.56 33.00 30.84
C GLU A 414 -58.77 34.36 31.56
N ARG A 415 -58.44 35.49 30.90
CA ARG A 415 -58.70 36.83 31.47
C ARG A 415 -60.11 37.36 31.20
N ILE A 416 -60.73 36.95 30.09
CA ILE A 416 -62.14 37.23 29.83
C ILE A 416 -63.00 36.52 30.89
N ASP A 417 -62.68 35.26 31.20
CA ASP A 417 -63.36 34.48 32.25
C ASP A 417 -63.17 35.07 33.66
N LYS A 418 -62.05 35.76 33.93
CA LYS A 418 -61.77 36.43 35.22
C LYS A 418 -62.42 37.81 35.37
N LYS A 419 -62.58 38.59 34.29
CA LYS A 419 -63.17 39.95 34.36
C LYS A 419 -64.67 39.97 34.10
N MET A 420 -65.19 39.04 33.33
CA MET A 420 -66.62 38.88 33.08
C MET A 420 -67.04 37.57 33.73
N GLY A 421 -67.51 37.61 34.98
CA GLY A 421 -68.08 36.42 35.64
C GLY A 421 -69.34 35.86 34.98
N ARG A 422 -69.57 36.11 33.69
CA ARG A 422 -70.67 35.58 32.88
C ARG A 422 -70.24 35.39 31.43
N ARG A 423 -70.43 34.16 30.95
CA ARG A 423 -70.29 33.73 29.57
C ARG A 423 -71.23 34.52 28.65
N GLY A 424 -70.70 35.03 27.55
CA GLY A 424 -71.47 35.46 26.38
C GLY A 424 -71.75 36.95 26.29
N SER A 425 -70.80 37.72 25.75
CA SER A 425 -71.07 38.80 24.80
C SER A 425 -69.75 39.37 24.31
N PHE A 426 -69.46 39.11 23.04
CA PHE A 426 -68.40 39.76 22.27
C PHE A 426 -68.73 41.26 22.20
N ILE A 427 -68.07 42.08 23.02
CA ILE A 427 -68.04 43.53 22.84
C ILE A 427 -66.57 43.93 22.73
N LEU A 428 -66.19 44.19 21.48
CA LEU A 428 -65.06 45.04 21.11
C LEU A 428 -65.12 46.32 21.95
N LEU A 429 -63.99 46.69 22.60
CA LEU A 429 -63.51 48.08 22.79
C LEU A 429 -62.29 48.13 23.73
N ASN A 430 -61.10 48.44 23.20
CA ASN A 430 -60.35 49.71 23.38
C ASN A 430 -58.83 49.54 23.18
N ASP A 431 -58.27 50.27 22.21
CA ASP A 431 -56.88 50.19 21.74
C ASP A 431 -55.85 50.92 22.65
N THR A 432 -56.29 51.63 23.67
CA THR A 432 -55.39 52.23 24.67
C THR A 432 -54.71 51.20 25.59
N PHE A 433 -55.22 49.96 25.64
CA PHE A 433 -54.62 48.89 26.45
C PHE A 433 -53.48 48.16 25.72
N PHE A 434 -53.53 48.07 24.38
CA PHE A 434 -52.50 47.41 23.56
C PHE A 434 -51.21 48.23 23.46
N ALA A 435 -51.32 49.56 23.41
CA ALA A 435 -50.17 50.46 23.29
C ALA A 435 -49.27 50.47 24.55
N ASN A 436 -49.85 50.38 25.75
CA ASN A 436 -49.07 50.40 27.00
C ASN A 436 -48.40 49.06 27.35
N TRP A 437 -48.82 47.93 26.78
CA TRP A 437 -48.18 46.63 27.03
C TRP A 437 -46.98 46.37 26.11
N ALA A 438 -47.00 46.88 24.88
CA ALA A 438 -45.88 46.77 23.94
C ALA A 438 -44.69 47.70 24.29
N LEU A 439 -44.89 48.70 25.15
CA LEU A 439 -43.85 49.64 25.59
C LEU A 439 -43.14 49.24 26.89
N ASP A 440 -43.62 48.23 27.63
CA ASP A 440 -43.07 47.80 28.92
C ASP A 440 -42.24 46.50 28.82
N ARG A 441 -41.91 46.05 27.60
CA ARG A 441 -41.03 44.89 27.33
C ARG A 441 -39.94 45.19 26.32
#